data_AF-A0A515KLG8-F1
#
_entry.id   AF-A0A515KLG8-F1
#
_cell.length_a   1.000
_cell.length_b   1.000
_cell.length_c   1.000
_cell.angle_alpha   90.00
_cell.angle_beta   90.00
_cell.angle_gamma   90.00
#
_symmetry.space_group_name_H-M   'P 1'
#
loop_
_entity.id
_entity.type
_entity.pdbx_description
1 polymer ?
#
loop_
_entity_poly.entity_id
_entity_poly.type
_entity_poly.pdbx_seq_one_letter_code
_entity_poly.pdbx_strand_id
1 'polypeptide(L)'
;MSDTLTIDQAASSMEDDYTTHDLVPAEQGEHAPTYDPGTLESGEITAGGLSLEQAVDEFDEDGAPVTVSRGQPVVVTVGGQPLTMADLVNGYVQGVARQDAVAGLYEDYGKVVDAAQNVVQGALALAGYINSKLPGLPSAELSVADPVAYTRLKAVHDETHGIVQQILLMASQVGQSTATVASEHHASRMAREGKALLKAFPECVDEAEREKFLGRVREAVYACDFSESELRDVVDHRLFRLAHLASIGLEKTDRPTPRPRQQPRPAKRTTSNLDRLSRSGTLTDAMAVDFD
;
A
#
# COMPACT_ATOMS: atom_id res chain seq x y z
N MET A 1 2.35 27.26 -25.83
CA MET A 1 0.99 26.71 -25.88
C MET A 1 1.13 25.27 -25.47
N SER A 2 0.88 24.99 -24.20
CA SER A 2 1.17 23.69 -23.59
C SER A 2 -0.16 23.00 -23.39
N ASP A 3 -0.44 21.99 -24.22
CA ASP A 3 -1.57 21.10 -24.05
C ASP A 3 -1.29 20.21 -22.83
N THR A 4 -1.90 20.55 -21.69
CA THR A 4 -1.89 19.74 -20.49
C THR A 4 -3.10 18.81 -20.53
N LEU A 5 -2.86 17.52 -20.80
CA LEU A 5 -3.86 16.46 -20.69
C LEU A 5 -4.42 16.44 -19.27
N THR A 6 -5.74 16.59 -19.14
CA THR A 6 -6.47 16.31 -17.90
C THR A 6 -6.54 14.80 -17.67
N ILE A 7 -6.71 14.35 -16.43
CA ILE A 7 -6.80 12.93 -16.05
C ILE A 7 -7.88 12.16 -16.85
N ASP A 8 -8.94 12.85 -17.28
CA ASP A 8 -9.97 12.26 -18.17
C ASP A 8 -9.46 12.00 -19.61
N GLN A 9 -8.45 12.73 -20.09
CA GLN A 9 -7.81 12.47 -21.39
C GLN A 9 -6.72 11.39 -21.31
N ALA A 10 -6.14 11.15 -20.14
CA ALA A 10 -5.22 10.02 -19.92
C ALA A 10 -5.97 8.68 -19.97
N ALA A 11 -7.20 8.62 -19.45
CA ALA A 11 -8.05 7.42 -19.52
C ALA A 11 -8.43 7.03 -20.96
N SER A 12 -8.57 7.99 -21.90
CA SER A 12 -8.87 7.70 -23.30
C SER A 12 -7.65 7.40 -24.19
N SER A 13 -6.42 7.65 -23.73
CA SER A 13 -5.20 7.45 -24.54
C SER A 13 -4.46 6.14 -24.24
N MET A 14 -4.90 5.36 -23.24
CA MET A 14 -4.25 4.11 -22.83
C MET A 14 -4.89 2.83 -23.43
N GLU A 15 -5.87 2.95 -24.34
CA GLU A 15 -6.47 1.78 -25.00
C GLU A 15 -5.60 1.18 -26.13
N ASP A 16 -4.55 1.88 -26.60
CA ASP A 16 -3.86 1.52 -27.86
C ASP A 16 -2.45 0.93 -27.75
N ASP A 17 -1.81 0.84 -26.57
CA ASP A 17 -0.35 0.56 -26.51
C ASP A 17 0.09 -0.73 -25.79
N TYR A 18 -0.74 -1.79 -25.85
CA TYR A 18 -0.29 -3.14 -25.48
C TYR A 18 0.24 -3.90 -26.72
N THR A 19 1.38 -3.48 -27.25
CA THR A 19 2.22 -4.38 -28.08
C THR A 19 3.48 -4.76 -27.30
N THR A 20 3.45 -5.96 -26.75
CA THR A 20 4.50 -6.54 -25.91
C THR A 20 5.65 -7.04 -26.78
N HIS A 21 6.76 -6.30 -26.86
CA HIS A 21 8.07 -6.85 -27.24
C HIS A 21 9.18 -6.04 -26.56
N ASP A 22 10.16 -6.78 -26.03
CA ASP A 22 11.35 -6.32 -25.29
C ASP A 22 11.02 -5.76 -23.89
N LEU A 23 11.51 -6.32 -22.78
CA LEU A 23 12.92 -6.54 -22.47
C LEU A 23 13.07 -7.63 -21.39
N VAL A 24 13.91 -8.63 -21.66
CA VAL A 24 14.68 -9.34 -20.63
C VAL A 24 16.08 -8.76 -20.66
N PRO A 25 16.68 -8.46 -19.49
CA PRO A 25 17.99 -9.02 -19.24
C PRO A 25 18.08 -9.73 -17.89
N ALA A 26 18.91 -10.77 -17.90
CA ALA A 26 19.15 -11.72 -16.84
C ALA A 26 20.15 -11.22 -15.77
N GLU A 27 19.93 -11.74 -14.57
CA GLU A 27 20.84 -11.99 -13.43
C GLU A 27 21.67 -10.86 -12.83
N GLN A 28 21.49 -10.66 -11.51
CA GLN A 28 22.57 -10.82 -10.51
C GLN A 28 22.03 -10.74 -9.06
N GLY A 29 22.32 -11.78 -8.28
CA GLY A 29 22.82 -11.66 -6.91
C GLY A 29 21.89 -11.24 -5.75
N GLU A 30 21.87 -12.13 -4.75
CA GLU A 30 21.88 -11.82 -3.30
C GLU A 30 20.58 -11.95 -2.47
N HIS A 31 20.75 -12.77 -1.42
CA HIS A 31 20.08 -12.77 -0.12
C HIS A 31 18.54 -12.86 -0.06
N ALA A 32 18.06 -14.11 0.08
CA ALA A 32 16.78 -14.35 0.74
C ALA A 32 16.87 -13.93 2.23
N PRO A 33 16.00 -13.05 2.74
CA PRO A 33 15.92 -12.81 4.18
C PRO A 33 15.29 -14.04 4.84
N THR A 34 16.06 -14.72 5.69
CA THR A 34 15.55 -15.68 6.66
C THR A 34 14.61 -14.96 7.61
N TYR A 35 13.33 -15.33 7.58
CA TYR A 35 12.33 -14.89 8.54
C TYR A 35 12.60 -15.61 9.87
N ASP A 36 13.07 -14.85 10.86
CA ASP A 36 13.13 -15.28 12.27
C ASP A 36 11.79 -14.87 12.92
N PRO A 37 10.87 -15.82 13.20
CA PRO A 37 9.68 -15.55 13.97
C PRO A 37 10.10 -15.33 15.42
N GLY A 38 10.50 -14.09 15.74
CA GLY A 38 10.95 -13.67 17.05
C GLY A 38 10.15 -14.34 18.17
N THR A 39 10.84 -15.20 18.90
CA THR A 39 10.30 -15.84 20.10
C THR A 39 10.15 -14.74 21.15
N LEU A 40 8.91 -14.34 21.43
CA LEU A 40 8.63 -13.46 22.56
C LEU A 40 8.95 -14.24 23.84
N GLU A 41 10.13 -13.99 24.39
CA GLU A 41 10.46 -14.37 25.76
C GLU A 41 9.43 -13.73 26.70
N SER A 42 8.73 -14.59 27.44
CA SER A 42 7.81 -14.22 28.51
C SER A 42 8.58 -13.51 29.64
N GLY A 43 8.76 -12.20 29.50
CA GLY A 43 9.20 -11.33 30.57
C GLY A 43 8.11 -11.20 31.64
N GLU A 44 8.50 -11.49 32.88
CA GLU A 44 7.67 -11.47 34.09
C GLU A 44 6.75 -10.24 34.19
N ILE A 45 5.44 -10.49 34.19
CA ILE A 45 4.44 -9.53 34.64
C ILE A 45 4.26 -9.75 36.15
N THR A 46 5.12 -9.13 36.96
CA THR A 46 4.83 -8.97 38.40
C THR A 46 3.82 -7.85 38.58
N ALA A 47 2.57 -8.21 38.86
CA ALA A 47 1.72 -7.66 39.93
C ALA A 47 0.22 -7.75 39.57
N GLY A 48 -0.46 -8.73 40.16
CA GLY A 48 -1.83 -8.54 40.64
C GLY A 48 -3.01 -8.94 39.74
N GLY A 49 -2.89 -9.98 38.92
CA GLY A 49 -4.03 -10.55 38.19
C GLY A 49 -4.06 -12.07 38.32
N LEU A 50 -5.06 -12.60 39.03
CA LEU A 50 -5.32 -14.04 39.14
C LEU A 50 -5.53 -14.64 37.73
N SER A 51 -4.96 -15.80 37.46
CA SER A 51 -5.23 -16.52 36.21
C SER A 51 -6.63 -17.15 36.24
N LEU A 52 -7.26 -17.29 35.07
CA LEU A 52 -8.61 -17.86 34.92
C LEU A 52 -8.70 -19.31 35.45
N GLU A 53 -7.57 -20.02 35.53
CA GLU A 53 -7.47 -21.37 36.08
C GLU A 53 -7.36 -21.39 37.63
N GLN A 54 -6.86 -20.32 38.26
CA GLN A 54 -6.86 -20.20 39.73
C GLN A 54 -8.22 -19.80 40.31
N ALA A 55 -9.16 -19.33 39.49
CA ALA A 55 -10.49 -18.91 39.94
C ALA A 55 -11.51 -20.06 40.03
N VAL A 56 -11.14 -21.29 39.67
CA VAL A 56 -12.08 -22.42 39.55
C VAL A 56 -11.97 -23.46 40.68
N ASP A 57 -10.91 -23.45 41.49
CA ASP A 57 -10.66 -24.50 42.48
C ASP A 57 -10.78 -24.09 43.96
N GLU A 58 -11.36 -22.92 44.28
CA GLU A 58 -11.69 -22.56 45.67
C GLU A 58 -13.20 -22.56 45.88
N PHE A 59 -13.78 -23.77 45.93
CA PHE A 59 -15.10 -24.02 46.52
C PHE A 59 -14.92 -24.35 48.00
N ASP A 60 -15.22 -23.38 48.86
CA ASP A 60 -15.32 -23.60 50.30
C ASP A 60 -16.68 -24.25 50.66
N GLU A 61 -16.63 -25.14 51.63
CA GLU A 61 -17.51 -26.29 51.84
C GLU A 61 -18.81 -25.97 52.61
N ASP A 62 -19.41 -24.80 52.46
CA ASP A 62 -20.65 -24.44 53.17
C ASP A 62 -21.70 -23.80 52.26
N GLY A 63 -22.70 -24.62 51.89
CA GLY A 63 -23.78 -24.31 50.95
C GLY A 63 -24.73 -23.19 51.39
N ALA A 64 -24.36 -21.95 51.06
CA ALA A 64 -25.30 -20.84 50.88
C ALA A 64 -25.05 -20.18 49.51
N PRO A 65 -26.08 -19.93 48.69
CA PRO A 65 -25.90 -19.31 47.38
C PRO A 65 -25.41 -17.87 47.57
N VAL A 66 -24.14 -17.62 47.25
CA VAL A 66 -23.62 -16.27 47.07
C VAL A 66 -24.33 -15.69 45.85
N THR A 67 -25.29 -14.80 46.08
CA THR A 67 -25.80 -13.89 45.06
C THR A 67 -24.68 -12.93 44.69
N VAL A 68 -23.85 -13.36 43.74
CA VAL A 68 -22.91 -12.45 43.06
C VAL A 68 -23.78 -11.43 42.34
N SER A 69 -23.88 -10.22 42.88
CA SER A 69 -24.43 -9.09 42.15
C SER A 69 -23.61 -8.95 40.88
N ARG A 70 -24.17 -9.39 39.74
CA ARG A 70 -23.63 -9.10 38.41
C ARG A 70 -23.54 -7.58 38.31
N GLY A 71 -22.31 -7.07 38.39
CA GLY A 71 -22.02 -5.67 38.10
C GLY A 71 -22.68 -5.30 36.79
N GLN A 72 -23.40 -4.18 36.79
CA GLN A 72 -24.11 -3.70 35.62
C GLN A 72 -23.13 -3.65 34.43
N PRO A 73 -23.54 -4.13 33.23
CA PRO A 73 -22.66 -4.07 32.07
C PRO A 73 -22.27 -2.62 31.85
N VAL A 74 -20.96 -2.35 31.76
CA VAL A 74 -20.46 -1.01 31.43
C VAL A 74 -20.97 -0.68 30.03
N VAL A 75 -21.96 0.21 29.97
CA VAL A 75 -22.55 0.70 28.73
C VAL A 75 -21.75 1.92 28.29
N VAL A 76 -21.13 1.82 27.13
CA VAL A 76 -20.43 2.93 26.47
C VAL A 76 -21.33 3.44 25.35
N THR A 77 -21.66 4.73 25.38
CA THR A 77 -22.47 5.34 24.33
C THR A 77 -21.57 5.79 23.18
N VAL A 78 -21.66 5.12 22.03
CA VAL A 78 -20.96 5.51 20.79
C VAL A 78 -22.00 5.96 19.77
N GLY A 79 -21.91 7.21 19.30
CA GLY A 79 -22.85 7.74 18.30
C GLY A 79 -24.31 7.84 18.74
N GLY A 80 -24.58 7.89 20.06
CA GLY A 80 -25.94 7.95 20.62
C GLY A 80 -26.62 6.59 20.84
N GLN A 81 -25.94 5.48 20.53
CA GLN A 81 -26.41 4.12 20.83
C GLN A 81 -25.69 3.57 22.07
N PRO A 82 -26.42 3.04 23.07
CA PRO A 82 -25.82 2.36 24.21
C PRO A 82 -25.28 1.00 23.76
N LEU A 83 -23.95 0.82 23.77
CA LEU A 83 -23.28 -0.44 23.45
C LEU A 83 -22.64 -1.02 24.71
N THR A 84 -22.70 -2.35 24.87
CA THR A 84 -21.94 -3.00 25.94
C THR A 84 -20.50 -3.22 25.50
N MET A 85 -19.57 -3.37 26.46
CA MET A 85 -18.19 -3.74 26.14
C MET A 85 -18.09 -5.06 25.34
N ALA A 86 -18.99 -6.03 25.58
CA ALA A 86 -19.05 -7.26 24.81
C ALA A 86 -19.42 -7.00 23.33
N ASP A 87 -20.35 -6.08 23.07
CA ASP A 87 -20.75 -5.71 21.70
C ASP A 87 -19.62 -4.99 20.96
N LEU A 88 -18.85 -4.15 21.66
CA LEU A 88 -17.69 -3.47 21.09
C LEU A 88 -16.57 -4.44 20.72
N VAL A 89 -16.25 -5.39 21.61
CA VAL A 89 -15.22 -6.41 21.34
C VAL A 89 -15.67 -7.31 20.19
N ASN A 90 -16.91 -7.77 20.20
CA ASN A 90 -17.46 -8.60 19.11
C ASN A 90 -17.48 -7.85 17.77
N GLY A 91 -17.86 -6.57 17.78
CA GLY A 91 -17.83 -5.72 16.58
C GLY A 91 -16.42 -5.52 16.03
N TYR A 92 -15.43 -5.36 16.92
CA TYR A 92 -14.02 -5.27 16.53
C TYR A 92 -13.50 -6.57 15.92
N VAL A 93 -13.74 -7.71 16.57
CA VAL A 93 -13.33 -9.04 16.07
C VAL A 93 -13.97 -9.34 14.71
N GLN A 94 -15.27 -9.05 14.56
CA GLN A 94 -15.96 -9.17 13.27
C GLN A 94 -15.39 -8.21 12.21
N GLY A 95 -14.96 -7.02 12.62
CA GLY A 95 -14.32 -6.03 11.76
C GLY A 95 -12.98 -6.52 11.20
N VAL A 96 -12.11 -7.03 12.07
CA VAL A 96 -10.80 -7.60 11.69
C VAL A 96 -10.99 -8.81 10.78
N ALA A 97 -11.84 -9.76 11.16
CA ALA A 97 -12.11 -10.94 10.34
C ALA A 97 -12.66 -10.58 8.95
N ARG A 98 -13.47 -9.51 8.83
CA ARG A 98 -13.94 -9.03 7.53
C ARG A 98 -12.82 -8.40 6.71
N GLN A 99 -11.89 -7.67 7.34
CA GLN A 99 -10.73 -7.11 6.66
C GLN A 99 -9.81 -8.21 6.12
N ASP A 100 -9.54 -9.24 6.92
CA ASP A 100 -8.73 -10.39 6.52
C ASP A 100 -9.40 -11.18 5.40
N ALA A 101 -10.72 -11.41 5.49
CA ALA A 101 -11.48 -12.06 4.44
C ALA A 101 -11.44 -11.27 3.11
N VAL A 102 -11.53 -9.94 3.18
CA VAL A 102 -11.41 -9.07 2.00
C VAL A 102 -9.99 -9.10 1.44
N ALA A 103 -8.96 -9.10 2.29
CA ALA A 103 -7.57 -9.22 1.87
C ALA A 103 -7.31 -10.57 1.16
N GLY A 104 -7.82 -11.67 1.70
CA GLY A 104 -7.73 -13.00 1.10
C GLY A 104 -8.38 -13.06 -0.28
N LEU A 105 -9.53 -12.41 -0.47
CA LEU A 105 -10.20 -12.33 -1.78
C LEU A 105 -9.34 -11.66 -2.86
N TYR A 106 -8.54 -10.65 -2.50
CA TYR A 106 -7.64 -9.99 -3.45
C TYR A 106 -6.48 -10.89 -3.86
N GLU A 107 -5.93 -11.66 -2.92
CA GLU A 107 -4.86 -12.61 -3.21
C GLU A 107 -5.36 -13.75 -4.11
N ASP A 108 -6.54 -14.30 -3.79
CA ASP A 108 -7.17 -15.34 -4.60
C ASP A 108 -7.52 -14.84 -6.01
N TYR A 109 -7.96 -13.59 -6.13
CA TYR A 109 -8.20 -12.95 -7.42
C TYR A 109 -6.92 -12.86 -8.26
N GLY A 110 -5.81 -12.42 -7.68
CA GLY A 110 -4.51 -12.37 -8.37
C GLY A 110 -4.11 -13.74 -8.90
N LYS A 111 -4.22 -14.77 -8.07
CA LYS A 111 -3.96 -16.16 -8.48
C LYS A 111 -4.84 -16.62 -9.64
N VAL A 112 -6.12 -16.21 -9.68
CA VAL A 112 -7.03 -16.56 -10.78
C VAL A 112 -6.63 -15.88 -12.09
N VAL A 113 -6.29 -14.59 -12.05
CA VAL A 113 -5.83 -13.86 -13.24
C VAL A 113 -4.53 -14.48 -13.77
N ASP A 114 -3.56 -14.75 -12.89
CA ASP A 114 -2.28 -15.35 -13.27
C ASP A 114 -2.47 -16.77 -13.83
N ALA A 115 -3.30 -17.59 -13.18
CA ALA A 115 -3.63 -18.92 -13.67
C ALA A 115 -4.28 -18.87 -15.05
N ALA A 116 -5.17 -17.92 -15.29
CA ALA A 116 -5.83 -17.77 -16.57
C ALA A 116 -4.87 -17.28 -17.67
N GLN A 117 -3.94 -16.38 -17.36
CA GLN A 117 -2.86 -15.99 -18.28
C GLN A 117 -1.98 -17.19 -18.65
N ASN A 118 -1.61 -18.02 -17.67
CA ASN A 118 -0.86 -19.25 -17.91
C ASN A 118 -1.62 -20.25 -18.80
N VAL A 119 -2.95 -20.36 -18.63
CA VAL A 119 -3.79 -21.19 -19.50
C VAL A 119 -3.78 -20.66 -20.93
N VAL A 120 -3.88 -19.33 -21.14
CA VAL A 120 -3.82 -18.73 -22.47
C VAL A 120 -2.45 -18.99 -23.12
N GLN A 121 -1.35 -18.73 -22.40
CA GLN A 121 0.00 -18.97 -22.91
C GLN A 121 0.23 -20.46 -23.23
N GLY A 122 -0.21 -21.37 -22.36
CA GLY A 122 -0.13 -22.80 -22.58
C GLY A 122 -0.96 -23.28 -23.78
N ALA A 123 -2.15 -22.73 -23.96
CA ALA A 123 -3.00 -23.02 -25.11
C ALA A 123 -2.37 -22.55 -26.42
N LEU A 124 -1.75 -21.36 -26.45
CA LEU A 124 -1.03 -20.85 -27.61
C LEU A 124 0.21 -21.68 -27.93
N ALA A 125 0.98 -22.07 -26.91
CA ALA A 125 2.15 -22.94 -27.09
C ALA A 125 1.76 -24.32 -27.63
N LEU A 126 0.68 -24.91 -27.10
CA LEU A 126 0.14 -26.19 -27.58
C LEU A 126 -0.37 -26.08 -29.02
N ALA A 127 -1.11 -25.03 -29.35
CA ALA A 127 -1.59 -24.78 -30.71
C ALA A 127 -0.41 -24.64 -31.68
N GLY A 128 0.64 -23.90 -31.31
CA GLY A 128 1.87 -23.77 -32.08
C GLY A 128 2.60 -25.11 -32.27
N TYR A 129 2.68 -25.93 -31.22
CA TYR A 129 3.27 -27.27 -31.30
C TYR A 129 2.49 -28.19 -32.24
N ILE A 130 1.17 -28.26 -32.11
CA ILE A 130 0.32 -29.08 -33.00
C ILE A 130 0.47 -28.60 -34.45
N ASN A 131 0.47 -27.28 -34.68
CA ASN A 131 0.68 -26.71 -36.01
C ASN A 131 2.04 -27.07 -36.61
N SER A 132 3.09 -27.18 -35.80
CA SER A 132 4.42 -27.60 -36.26
C SER A 132 4.53 -29.08 -36.63
N LYS A 133 3.61 -29.92 -36.12
CA LYS A 133 3.56 -31.37 -36.37
C LYS A 133 2.51 -31.76 -37.40
N LEU A 134 1.66 -30.82 -37.79
CA LEU A 134 0.63 -31.01 -38.80
C LEU A 134 1.28 -31.34 -40.16
N PRO A 135 0.91 -32.47 -40.80
CA PRO A 135 1.31 -32.69 -42.17
C PRO A 135 0.74 -31.57 -43.04
N GLY A 136 1.55 -31.07 -43.98
CA GLY A 136 1.07 -30.07 -44.94
C GLY A 136 -0.13 -30.58 -45.74
N LEU A 137 -0.89 -29.65 -46.30
CA LEU A 137 -2.05 -29.97 -47.13
C LEU A 137 -1.66 -31.00 -48.22
N PRO A 138 -2.42 -32.10 -48.40
CA PRO A 138 -2.09 -33.11 -49.40
C PRO A 138 -2.07 -32.48 -50.80
N SER A 139 -1.12 -32.88 -51.64
CA SER A 139 -0.96 -32.29 -52.98
C SER A 139 -2.15 -32.63 -53.89
N ALA A 140 -2.50 -31.70 -54.78
CA ALA A 140 -3.56 -31.92 -55.75
C ALA A 140 -3.24 -33.09 -56.71
N GLU A 141 -1.96 -33.35 -56.97
CA GLU A 141 -1.51 -34.50 -57.77
C GLU A 141 -1.89 -35.84 -57.11
N LEU A 142 -1.83 -35.92 -55.78
CA LEU A 142 -2.25 -37.12 -55.04
C LEU A 142 -3.75 -37.39 -55.20
N SER A 143 -4.56 -36.35 -55.39
CA SER A 143 -6.01 -36.53 -55.61
C SER A 143 -6.34 -37.25 -56.93
N VAL A 144 -5.44 -37.17 -57.92
CA VAL A 144 -5.59 -37.83 -59.22
C VAL A 144 -4.95 -39.22 -59.21
N ALA A 145 -3.79 -39.36 -58.56
CA ALA A 145 -3.06 -40.61 -58.49
C ALA A 145 -3.68 -41.63 -57.51
N ASP A 146 -4.10 -41.17 -56.32
CA ASP A 146 -4.76 -41.97 -55.29
C ASP A 146 -5.79 -41.12 -54.50
N PRO A 147 -7.05 -41.06 -54.98
CA PRO A 147 -8.11 -40.33 -54.31
C PRO A 147 -8.38 -40.80 -52.87
N VAL A 148 -8.15 -42.08 -52.56
CA VAL A 148 -8.42 -42.65 -51.25
C VAL A 148 -7.37 -42.19 -50.24
N ALA A 149 -6.09 -42.18 -50.62
CA ALA A 149 -5.03 -41.62 -49.78
C ALA A 149 -5.23 -40.11 -49.57
N TYR A 150 -5.58 -39.36 -50.62
CA TYR A 150 -5.84 -37.93 -50.52
C TYR A 150 -6.96 -37.60 -49.54
N THR A 151 -8.12 -38.29 -49.64
CA THR A 151 -9.27 -38.05 -48.76
C THR A 151 -8.95 -38.35 -47.30
N ARG A 152 -8.17 -39.40 -47.01
CA ARG A 152 -7.73 -39.72 -45.65
C ARG A 152 -6.79 -38.66 -45.08
N LEU A 153 -5.76 -38.26 -45.83
CA LEU A 153 -4.82 -37.24 -45.39
C LEU A 153 -5.50 -35.89 -45.19
N LYS A 154 -6.42 -35.54 -46.09
CA LYS A 154 -7.24 -34.34 -45.97
C LYS A 154 -8.12 -34.38 -44.73
N ALA A 155 -8.78 -35.50 -44.45
CA ALA A 155 -9.61 -35.64 -43.25
C ALA A 155 -8.80 -35.44 -41.95
N VAL A 156 -7.61 -36.04 -41.87
CA VAL A 156 -6.71 -35.87 -40.71
C VAL A 156 -6.25 -34.42 -40.57
N HIS A 157 -5.88 -33.78 -41.68
CA HIS A 157 -5.50 -32.37 -41.69
C HIS A 157 -6.65 -31.47 -41.21
N ASP A 158 -7.84 -31.64 -41.78
CA ASP A 158 -9.02 -30.82 -41.49
C ASP A 158 -9.48 -30.99 -40.03
N GLU A 159 -9.46 -32.23 -39.51
CA GLU A 159 -9.76 -32.51 -38.11
C GLU A 159 -8.77 -31.83 -37.16
N THR A 160 -7.47 -31.99 -37.43
CA THR A 160 -6.43 -31.41 -36.58
C THR A 160 -6.45 -29.87 -36.63
N HIS A 161 -6.71 -29.29 -37.81
CA HIS A 161 -6.88 -27.86 -37.98
C HIS A 161 -8.10 -27.34 -37.20
N GLY A 162 -9.21 -28.08 -37.21
CA GLY A 162 -10.39 -27.77 -36.39
C GLY A 162 -10.08 -27.73 -34.89
N ILE A 163 -9.30 -28.70 -34.39
CA ILE A 163 -8.85 -28.74 -32.99
C ILE A 163 -8.00 -27.51 -32.66
N VAL A 164 -7.03 -27.16 -33.51
CA VAL A 164 -6.17 -25.97 -33.30
C VAL A 164 -7.02 -24.70 -33.26
N GLN A 165 -7.97 -24.53 -34.18
CA GLN A 165 -8.86 -23.38 -34.19
C GLN A 165 -9.71 -23.30 -32.92
N GLN A 166 -10.20 -24.43 -32.42
CA GLN A 166 -10.97 -24.48 -31.17
C GLN A 166 -10.13 -24.06 -29.97
N ILE A 167 -8.88 -24.53 -29.88
CA ILE A 167 -7.94 -24.14 -28.82
C ILE A 167 -7.68 -22.64 -28.86
N LEU A 168 -7.43 -22.07 -30.06
CA LEU A 168 -7.18 -20.64 -30.23
C LEU A 168 -8.41 -19.80 -29.85
N LEU A 169 -9.62 -20.22 -30.24
CA LEU A 169 -10.86 -19.55 -29.87
C LEU A 169 -11.07 -19.55 -28.35
N MET A 170 -10.83 -20.69 -27.70
CA MET A 170 -10.96 -20.79 -26.23
C MET A 170 -9.92 -19.91 -25.53
N ALA A 171 -8.68 -19.90 -26.01
CA ALA A 171 -7.63 -19.03 -25.50
C ALA A 171 -7.98 -17.55 -25.64
N SER A 172 -8.53 -17.12 -26.80
CA SER A 172 -8.94 -15.73 -26.99
C SER A 172 -10.09 -15.35 -26.08
N GLN A 173 -11.07 -16.24 -25.89
CA GLN A 173 -12.22 -15.98 -25.01
C GLN A 173 -11.78 -15.83 -23.55
N VAL A 174 -10.88 -16.69 -23.07
CA VAL A 174 -10.31 -16.57 -21.71
C VAL A 174 -9.48 -15.29 -21.58
N GLY A 175 -8.66 -14.96 -22.59
CA GLY A 175 -7.88 -13.73 -22.62
C GLY A 175 -8.75 -12.47 -22.55
N GLN A 176 -9.84 -12.40 -23.32
CA GLN A 176 -10.77 -11.28 -23.27
C GLN A 176 -11.50 -11.19 -21.92
N SER A 177 -11.98 -12.30 -21.38
CA SER A 177 -12.66 -12.34 -20.08
C SER A 177 -11.74 -11.85 -18.95
N THR A 178 -10.49 -12.33 -18.93
CA THR A 178 -9.51 -11.93 -17.92
C THR A 178 -9.13 -10.45 -18.03
N ALA A 179 -8.96 -9.92 -19.24
CA ALA A 179 -8.68 -8.52 -19.46
C ALA A 179 -9.83 -7.60 -18.96
N THR A 180 -11.08 -7.95 -19.28
CA THR A 180 -12.25 -7.21 -18.79
C THR A 180 -12.31 -7.22 -17.26
N VAL A 181 -12.16 -8.41 -16.66
CA VAL A 181 -12.21 -8.58 -15.21
C VAL A 181 -11.07 -7.80 -14.53
N ALA A 182 -9.85 -7.81 -15.10
CA ALA A 182 -8.71 -7.05 -14.60
C ALA A 182 -8.95 -5.53 -14.66
N SER A 183 -9.52 -5.04 -15.76
CA SER A 183 -9.87 -3.62 -15.94
C SER A 183 -10.93 -3.17 -14.94
N GLU A 184 -12.03 -3.91 -14.80
CA GLU A 184 -13.09 -3.63 -13.83
C GLU A 184 -12.55 -3.59 -12.39
N HIS A 185 -11.68 -4.54 -12.06
CA HIS A 185 -11.06 -4.59 -10.75
C HIS A 185 -10.13 -3.40 -10.50
N HIS A 186 -9.33 -3.02 -11.50
CA HIS A 186 -8.47 -1.84 -11.43
C HIS A 186 -9.29 -0.57 -11.23
N ALA A 187 -10.36 -0.37 -12.01
CA ALA A 187 -11.27 0.76 -11.88
C ALA A 187 -11.96 0.81 -10.51
N SER A 188 -12.42 -0.35 -10.01
CA SER A 188 -13.00 -0.49 -8.67
C SER A 188 -11.99 -0.11 -7.58
N ARG A 189 -10.73 -0.54 -7.72
CA ARG A 189 -9.63 -0.16 -6.82
C ARG A 189 -9.40 1.35 -6.85
N MET A 190 -9.33 1.98 -8.02
CA MET A 190 -9.17 3.44 -8.14
C MET A 190 -10.30 4.17 -7.43
N ALA A 191 -11.54 3.76 -7.67
CA ALA A 191 -12.71 4.40 -7.06
C ALA A 191 -12.73 4.23 -5.54
N ARG A 192 -12.35 3.06 -5.03
CA ARG A 192 -12.26 2.79 -3.57
C ARG A 192 -11.19 3.66 -2.92
N GLU A 193 -10.00 3.69 -3.49
CA GLU A 193 -8.87 4.45 -2.97
C GLU A 193 -9.11 5.96 -3.08
N GLY A 194 -9.70 6.43 -4.18
CA GLY A 194 -10.11 7.83 -4.35
C GLY A 194 -11.13 8.28 -3.29
N LYS A 195 -12.15 7.45 -3.00
CA LYS A 195 -13.10 7.73 -1.90
C LYS A 195 -12.41 7.77 -0.53
N ALA A 196 -11.46 6.87 -0.29
CA ALA A 196 -10.70 6.84 0.95
C ALA A 196 -9.79 8.08 1.08
N LEU A 197 -9.18 8.54 -0.02
CA LEU A 197 -8.40 9.77 -0.08
C LEU A 197 -9.26 10.99 0.25
N LEU A 198 -10.43 11.14 -0.37
CA LEU A 198 -11.36 12.25 -0.09
C LEU A 198 -11.89 12.24 1.34
N LYS A 199 -12.07 11.05 1.93
CA LYS A 199 -12.42 10.91 3.35
C LYS A 199 -11.29 11.37 4.28
N ALA A 200 -10.04 11.11 3.90
CA ALA A 200 -8.86 11.51 4.66
C ALA A 200 -8.53 13.00 4.50
N PHE A 201 -8.74 13.54 3.30
CA PHE A 201 -8.44 14.92 2.91
C PHE A 201 -9.67 15.56 2.21
N PRO A 202 -10.66 16.05 2.98
CA PRO A 202 -11.88 16.64 2.43
C PRO A 202 -11.62 17.86 1.52
N GLU A 203 -10.49 18.55 1.71
CA GLU A 203 -10.04 19.64 0.84
C GLU A 203 -9.81 19.21 -0.61
N CYS A 204 -9.51 17.93 -0.86
CA CYS A 204 -9.27 17.40 -2.21
C CYS A 204 -10.55 17.22 -3.04
N VAL A 205 -11.72 17.57 -2.49
CA VAL A 205 -12.99 17.60 -3.24
C VAL A 205 -12.97 18.71 -4.30
N ASP A 206 -12.35 19.86 -3.99
CA ASP A 206 -12.13 20.93 -4.96
C ASP A 206 -10.89 20.60 -5.82
N GLU A 207 -11.00 20.76 -7.13
CA GLU A 207 -9.92 20.55 -8.09
C GLU A 207 -8.69 21.40 -7.76
N ALA A 208 -8.89 22.67 -7.42
CA ALA A 208 -7.80 23.61 -7.20
C ALA A 208 -7.01 23.26 -5.93
N GLU A 209 -7.71 22.84 -4.87
CA GLU A 209 -7.09 22.41 -3.62
C GLU A 209 -6.47 21.02 -3.73
N ARG A 210 -7.07 20.12 -4.54
CA ARG A 210 -6.49 18.82 -4.84
C ARG A 210 -5.15 18.95 -5.56
N GLU A 211 -5.03 19.84 -6.56
CA GLU A 211 -3.76 20.02 -7.26
C GLU A 211 -2.68 20.61 -6.34
N LYS A 212 -3.04 21.53 -5.42
CA LYS A 212 -2.11 22.03 -4.39
C LYS A 212 -1.68 20.92 -3.42
N PHE A 213 -2.60 20.06 -3.01
CA PHE A 213 -2.29 18.89 -2.18
C PHE A 213 -1.32 17.95 -2.90
N LEU A 214 -1.62 17.59 -4.14
CA LEU A 214 -0.77 16.72 -4.95
C LEU A 214 0.60 17.36 -5.24
N GLY A 215 0.66 18.67 -5.46
CA GLY A 215 1.93 19.40 -5.61
C GLY A 215 2.83 19.26 -4.39
N ARG A 216 2.29 19.45 -3.18
CA ARG A 216 3.04 19.25 -1.92
C ARG A 216 3.47 17.81 -1.71
N VAL A 217 2.63 16.85 -2.10
CA VAL A 217 2.96 15.42 -2.05
C VAL A 217 4.11 15.10 -3.01
N ARG A 218 4.05 15.57 -4.27
CA ARG A 218 5.12 15.38 -5.26
C ARG A 218 6.44 15.94 -4.77
N GLU A 219 6.45 17.16 -4.21
CA GLU A 219 7.66 17.79 -3.68
C GLU A 219 8.32 16.94 -2.58
N ALA A 220 7.53 16.44 -1.63
CA ALA A 220 8.05 15.58 -0.56
C ALA A 220 8.53 14.22 -1.08
N VAL A 221 7.88 13.67 -2.10
CA VAL A 221 8.26 12.38 -2.69
C VAL A 221 9.52 12.52 -3.55
N TYR A 222 9.67 13.63 -4.28
CA TYR A 222 10.91 13.97 -5.00
C TYR A 222 12.09 14.23 -4.06
N ALA A 223 11.85 14.80 -2.88
CA ALA A 223 12.88 14.92 -1.84
C ALA A 223 13.37 13.55 -1.31
N CYS A 224 12.63 12.47 -1.59
CA CYS A 224 12.94 11.09 -1.25
C CYS A 224 13.39 10.26 -2.48
N ASP A 225 13.84 10.89 -3.56
CA ASP A 225 14.38 10.26 -4.78
C ASP A 225 13.42 9.37 -5.59
N PHE A 226 12.12 9.50 -5.37
CA PHE A 226 11.13 8.81 -6.22
C PHE A 226 10.99 9.50 -7.58
N SER A 227 10.82 8.70 -8.63
CA SER A 227 10.57 9.14 -9.99
C SER A 227 9.09 9.47 -10.25
N GLU A 228 8.82 10.27 -11.28
CA GLU A 228 7.44 10.55 -11.70
C GLU A 228 6.71 9.29 -12.18
N SER A 229 7.41 8.34 -12.80
CA SER A 229 6.83 7.04 -13.20
C SER A 229 6.33 6.24 -11.99
N GLU A 230 7.11 6.18 -10.91
CA GLU A 230 6.70 5.46 -9.70
C GLU A 230 5.47 6.11 -9.05
N LEU A 231 5.40 7.44 -9.08
CA LEU A 231 4.25 8.19 -8.56
C LEU A 231 2.95 7.94 -9.34
N ARG A 232 3.02 7.69 -10.66
CA ARG A 232 1.82 7.43 -11.48
C ARG A 232 1.18 6.09 -11.16
N ASP A 233 1.98 5.10 -10.76
CA ASP A 233 1.48 3.77 -10.42
C ASP A 233 0.96 3.67 -8.99
N VAL A 234 1.20 4.70 -8.17
CA VAL A 234 0.75 4.75 -6.78
C VAL A 234 -0.74 5.13 -6.71
N VAL A 235 -1.52 4.18 -6.20
CA VAL A 235 -2.97 4.31 -6.07
C VAL A 235 -3.41 4.33 -4.61
N ASP A 236 -2.61 3.75 -3.72
CA ASP A 236 -2.96 3.61 -2.30
C ASP A 236 -3.02 4.98 -1.61
N HIS A 237 -4.21 5.37 -1.14
CA HIS A 237 -4.42 6.65 -0.44
C HIS A 237 -3.54 6.81 0.82
N ARG A 238 -3.10 5.70 1.43
CA ARG A 238 -2.22 5.72 2.60
C ARG A 238 -0.85 6.28 2.26
N LEU A 239 -0.35 6.02 1.05
CA LEU A 239 0.94 6.56 0.59
C LEU A 239 0.86 8.07 0.39
N PHE A 240 -0.24 8.58 -0.19
CA PHE A 240 -0.49 10.02 -0.27
C PHE A 240 -0.55 10.66 1.13
N ARG A 241 -1.16 9.97 2.10
CA ARG A 241 -1.19 10.44 3.49
C ARG A 241 0.20 10.47 4.13
N LEU A 242 1.03 9.45 3.90
CA LEU A 242 2.41 9.42 4.39
C LEU A 242 3.24 10.54 3.77
N ALA A 243 3.16 10.72 2.46
CA ALA A 243 3.86 11.79 1.75
C ALA A 243 3.42 13.18 2.22
N HIS A 244 2.13 13.36 2.51
CA HIS A 244 1.63 14.60 3.10
C HIS A 244 2.20 14.85 4.51
N LEU A 245 2.35 13.82 5.34
CA LEU A 245 3.00 13.98 6.64
C LEU A 245 4.49 14.27 6.51
N ALA A 246 5.14 13.66 5.51
CA ALA A 246 6.54 13.95 5.19
C ALA A 246 6.73 15.41 4.74
N SER A 247 5.83 15.95 3.90
CA SER A 247 5.88 17.35 3.48
C SER A 247 5.77 18.31 4.66
N ILE A 248 4.86 18.05 5.60
CA ILE A 248 4.76 18.82 6.85
C ILE A 248 6.06 18.73 7.68
N GLY A 249 6.71 17.57 7.68
CA GLY A 249 8.00 17.36 8.34
C GLY A 249 9.11 18.21 7.73
N LEU A 250 9.23 18.18 6.40
CA LEU A 250 10.21 18.96 5.63
C LEU A 250 10.01 20.47 5.82
N GLU A 251 8.77 20.96 5.76
CA GLU A 251 8.46 22.37 6.03
C GLU A 251 8.89 22.83 7.43
N LYS A 252 8.87 21.93 8.42
CA LYS A 252 9.29 22.25 9.79
C LYS A 252 10.81 22.21 9.96
N THR A 253 11.53 21.34 9.24
CA THR A 253 12.99 21.29 9.28
C THR A 253 13.63 22.47 8.55
N ASP A 254 13.01 22.92 7.46
CA ASP A 254 13.50 24.05 6.66
C ASP A 254 13.22 25.41 7.31
N ARG A 255 12.29 25.46 8.27
CA ARG A 255 12.10 26.68 9.07
C ARG A 255 13.33 26.89 9.95
N PRO A 256 14.04 28.03 9.82
CA PRO A 256 15.14 28.34 10.70
C PRO A 256 14.60 28.39 12.13
N THR A 257 15.09 27.49 12.98
CA THR A 257 14.78 27.51 14.40
C THR A 257 15.04 28.93 14.91
N PRO A 258 14.07 29.60 15.56
CA PRO A 258 14.29 30.93 16.08
C PRO A 258 15.45 30.83 17.06
N ARG A 259 16.61 31.36 16.66
CA ARG A 259 17.77 31.43 17.55
C ARG A 259 17.26 32.06 18.84
N PRO A 260 17.46 31.42 20.01
CA PRO A 260 17.00 31.99 21.26
C PRO A 260 17.54 33.41 21.31
N ARG A 261 16.63 34.39 21.39
CA ARG A 261 16.97 35.80 21.56
C ARG A 261 17.95 35.83 22.73
N GLN A 262 19.21 36.08 22.45
CA GLN A 262 20.20 36.30 23.49
C GLN A 262 19.64 37.45 24.31
N GLN A 263 19.19 37.15 25.53
CA GLN A 263 18.85 38.18 26.48
C GLN A 263 20.04 39.14 26.53
N PRO A 264 19.82 40.46 26.45
CA PRO A 264 20.91 41.41 26.54
C PRO A 264 21.66 41.12 27.84
N ARG A 265 22.90 40.62 27.71
CA ARG A 265 23.76 40.40 28.87
C ARG A 265 23.85 41.75 29.58
N PRO A 266 23.58 41.83 30.89
CA PRO A 266 23.79 43.07 31.62
C PRO A 266 25.23 43.50 31.40
N ALA A 267 25.40 44.77 31.00
CA ALA A 267 26.71 45.33 30.72
C ALA A 267 27.60 45.07 31.93
N LYS A 268 28.79 44.48 31.70
CA LYS A 268 29.86 44.40 32.71
C LYS A 268 30.30 45.82 33.04
N ARG A 269 29.56 46.49 33.92
CA ARG A 269 30.00 47.66 34.64
C ARG A 269 30.90 47.17 35.78
N THR A 270 31.88 48.00 36.14
CA THR A 270 32.67 48.02 37.39
C THR A 270 34.07 47.39 37.47
N THR A 271 34.64 46.70 36.47
CA THR A 271 36.06 46.27 36.62
C THR A 271 37.08 47.37 36.31
N SER A 272 36.80 48.27 35.36
CA SER A 272 37.76 49.31 34.95
C SER A 272 37.95 50.41 36.00
N ASN A 273 36.93 50.69 36.80
CA ASN A 273 36.99 51.74 37.82
C ASN A 273 37.68 51.22 39.09
N LEU A 274 37.52 49.93 39.43
CA LEU A 274 38.29 49.26 40.48
C LEU A 274 39.79 49.16 40.13
N ASP A 275 40.12 48.87 38.86
CA ASP A 275 41.50 48.85 38.39
C ASP A 275 42.17 50.24 38.39
N ARG A 276 41.38 51.30 38.18
CA ARG A 276 41.86 52.69 38.28
C ARG A 276 42.07 53.11 39.72
N LEU A 277 41.14 52.78 40.61
CA LEU A 277 41.25 53.05 42.04
C LEU A 277 42.47 52.34 42.66
N SER A 278 42.71 51.07 42.30
CA SER A 278 43.87 50.32 42.82
C SER A 278 45.21 50.87 42.36
N ARG A 279 45.26 51.57 41.22
CA ARG A 279 46.48 52.18 40.68
C ARG A 279 46.68 53.64 41.11
N SER A 280 45.60 54.42 41.16
CA SER A 280 45.70 55.87 41.40
C SER A 280 45.51 56.25 42.88
N GLY A 281 44.73 55.46 43.64
CA GLY A 281 44.40 55.74 45.04
C GLY A 281 43.68 57.07 45.27
N THR A 282 43.15 57.72 44.22
CA THR A 282 42.58 59.06 44.32
C THR A 282 41.12 59.04 44.79
N LEU A 283 40.73 60.04 45.59
CA LEU A 283 39.36 60.16 46.13
C LEU A 283 38.30 60.30 45.02
N THR A 284 38.67 60.92 43.89
CA THR A 284 37.79 61.06 42.72
C THR A 284 37.50 59.73 42.05
N ASP A 285 38.48 58.83 41.97
CA ASP A 285 38.27 57.49 41.44
C ASP A 285 37.48 56.60 42.41
N ALA A 286 37.61 56.85 43.73
CA ALA A 286 36.84 56.13 44.75
C ALA A 286 35.33 56.45 44.67
N MET A 287 34.96 57.70 44.35
CA MET A 287 33.55 58.09 44.16
C MET A 287 32.95 57.58 42.84
N ALA A 288 33.78 57.18 41.88
CA ALA A 288 33.33 56.69 40.57
C ALA A 288 33.09 55.17 40.53
N VAL A 289 33.32 54.46 41.65
CA VAL A 289 32.99 53.05 41.81
C VAL A 289 31.56 52.94 42.34
N ASP A 290 30.68 52.40 41.50
CA ASP A 290 29.28 52.13 41.83
C ASP A 290 29.21 50.75 42.52
N PHE A 291 28.67 50.69 43.74
CA PHE A 291 28.68 49.49 44.59
C PHE A 291 27.32 48.76 44.67
N ASP A 292 26.40 49.05 43.77
CA ASP A 292 25.10 48.35 43.65
C ASP A 292 25.23 46.89 43.16
#